data_AF-A0A352KRB0-F1
#
_entry.id   AF-A0A352KRB0-F1
#
_cell.length_a   1.000
_cell.length_b   1.000
_cell.length_c   1.000
_cell.angle_alpha   90.00
_cell.angle_beta   90.00
_cell.angle_gamma   90.00
#
_symmetry.space_group_name_H-M   'P 1'
#
loop_
_entity.id
_entity.type
_entity.pdbx_description
1 polymer ?
#
loop_
_entity_poly.entity_id
_entity_poly.type
_entity_poly.pdbx_seq_one_letter_code
_entity_poly.pdbx_strand_id
1 'polypeptide(L)'
;MKYEEYIKHIGGDNYLIEWSKKQSKHFDKATTEEVEHILDYLVQSGKKLERMSYKQAKELADKWTKSLQKKGKGIIETDEDTELVHDFGDGFKIVKLVGENAYKREGFLMSHCVADYYGKDVVIYSLRDKDNMPHCTMEKDQQVKGKGNGDIHPKYIGYVVTFLEKIGMTVGDSEMKHLGYANVEKIVDEFSDETKKLLYTDKYFPKDKRDKILDKNGNKITHIGLLSCFDLIEEKDNSLKVSFDIPLLVSSSIEWISSNVKKVVKNETIKSGGNYSQLAGGDDSQLAGGNYS
;
A
#
# COMPACT_ATOMS: atom_id res chain seq x y z
N MET A 1 -20.04 -1.65 -6.36
CA MET A 1 -20.17 -2.32 -7.69
C MET A 1 -18.78 -2.79 -8.10
N LYS A 2 -18.64 -3.98 -8.71
CA LYS A 2 -17.34 -4.66 -8.89
C LYS A 2 -16.21 -3.83 -9.52
N TYR A 3 -16.51 -2.85 -10.39
CA TYR A 3 -15.48 -2.07 -11.12
C TYR A 3 -15.57 -0.55 -10.91
N GLU A 4 -16.39 -0.07 -9.98
CA GLU A 4 -16.55 1.38 -9.79
C GLU A 4 -15.28 2.06 -9.29
N GLU A 5 -14.61 1.43 -8.32
CA GLU A 5 -13.34 1.94 -7.80
C GLU A 5 -12.28 1.93 -8.89
N TYR A 6 -12.16 0.84 -9.66
CA TYR A 6 -11.24 0.75 -10.78
C TYR A 6 -11.46 1.89 -11.80
N ILE A 7 -12.72 2.15 -12.19
CA ILE A 7 -13.06 3.25 -13.12
C ILE A 7 -12.58 4.61 -12.59
N LYS A 8 -12.75 4.87 -11.28
CA LYS A 8 -12.26 6.10 -10.65
C LYS A 8 -10.73 6.18 -10.69
N HIS A 9 -10.04 5.07 -10.45
CA HIS A 9 -8.56 5.01 -10.46
C HIS A 9 -7.99 5.30 -11.85
N ILE A 10 -8.61 4.80 -12.91
CA ILE A 10 -8.15 5.06 -14.28
C ILE A 10 -8.61 6.42 -14.83
N GLY A 11 -9.28 7.26 -14.02
CA GLY A 11 -9.73 8.61 -14.43
C GLY A 11 -11.03 8.64 -15.23
N GLY A 12 -11.88 7.61 -15.10
CA GLY A 12 -13.18 7.56 -15.75
C GLY A 12 -14.22 8.50 -15.14
N ASP A 13 -15.11 9.01 -15.99
CA ASP A 13 -16.17 9.94 -15.60
C ASP A 13 -17.45 9.22 -15.12
N ASN A 14 -18.42 10.01 -14.62
CA ASN A 14 -19.71 9.48 -14.19
C ASN A 14 -20.49 8.81 -15.33
N TYR A 15 -20.27 9.19 -16.59
CA TYR A 15 -20.92 8.56 -17.73
C TYR A 15 -20.41 7.13 -17.95
N LEU A 16 -19.11 6.89 -17.74
CA LEU A 16 -18.53 5.56 -17.79
C LEU A 16 -19.00 4.67 -16.65
N ILE A 17 -19.16 5.22 -15.45
CA ILE A 17 -19.75 4.51 -14.31
C ILE A 17 -21.19 4.09 -14.65
N GLU A 18 -22.02 5.00 -15.17
CA GLU A 18 -23.40 4.69 -15.56
C GLU A 18 -23.48 3.70 -16.73
N TRP A 19 -22.56 3.79 -17.69
CA TRP A 19 -22.45 2.81 -18.77
C TRP A 19 -22.09 1.42 -18.23
N SER A 20 -21.10 1.34 -17.34
CA SER A 20 -20.67 0.12 -16.66
C SER A 20 -21.84 -0.56 -15.93
N LYS A 21 -22.67 0.22 -15.21
CA LYS A 21 -23.88 -0.30 -14.55
C LYS A 21 -24.83 -1.00 -15.53
N LYS A 22 -25.07 -0.36 -16.68
CA LYS A 22 -25.94 -0.91 -17.73
C LYS A 22 -25.39 -2.21 -18.33
N GLN A 23 -24.07 -2.39 -18.36
CA GLN A 23 -23.42 -3.59 -18.89
C GLN A 23 -23.11 -4.67 -17.84
N SER A 24 -23.53 -4.51 -16.59
CA SER A 24 -23.22 -5.42 -15.46
C SER A 24 -23.42 -6.91 -15.78
N LYS A 25 -24.53 -7.27 -16.45
CA LYS A 25 -24.82 -8.66 -16.88
C LYS A 25 -23.76 -9.27 -17.80
N HIS A 26 -23.05 -8.46 -18.57
CA HIS A 26 -21.93 -8.90 -19.41
C HIS A 26 -20.66 -9.03 -18.58
N PHE A 27 -20.43 -8.12 -17.64
CA PHE A 27 -19.26 -8.12 -16.76
C PHE A 27 -19.22 -9.36 -15.86
N ASP A 28 -20.38 -9.84 -15.41
CA ASP A 28 -20.48 -11.07 -14.60
C ASP A 28 -20.06 -12.33 -15.37
N LYS A 29 -20.07 -12.28 -16.71
CA LYS A 29 -19.72 -13.40 -17.59
C LYS A 29 -18.33 -13.27 -18.21
N ALA A 30 -17.70 -12.11 -18.08
CA ALA A 30 -16.40 -11.80 -18.66
C ALA A 30 -15.28 -11.98 -17.61
N THR A 31 -14.05 -12.15 -18.09
CA THR A 31 -12.88 -12.13 -17.21
C THR A 31 -12.61 -10.71 -16.71
N THR A 32 -11.99 -10.58 -15.55
CA THR A 32 -11.59 -9.28 -14.99
C THR A 32 -10.73 -8.50 -15.99
N GLU A 33 -9.75 -9.16 -16.61
CA GLU A 33 -8.85 -8.58 -17.61
C GLU A 33 -9.59 -8.04 -18.83
N GLU A 34 -10.62 -8.74 -19.31
CA GLU A 34 -11.43 -8.27 -20.45
C GLU A 34 -12.20 -6.99 -20.10
N VAL A 35 -12.79 -6.96 -18.90
CA VAL A 35 -13.57 -5.80 -18.45
C VAL A 35 -12.66 -4.60 -18.24
N GLU A 36 -11.54 -4.79 -17.53
CA GLU A 36 -10.53 -3.74 -17.32
C GLU A 36 -10.00 -3.19 -18.65
N HIS A 37 -9.66 -4.06 -19.60
CA HIS A 37 -9.19 -3.66 -20.93
C HIS A 37 -10.20 -2.80 -21.70
N ILE A 38 -11.49 -3.14 -21.61
CA ILE A 38 -12.57 -2.33 -22.21
C ILE A 38 -12.67 -0.97 -21.53
N LEU A 39 -12.62 -0.94 -20.20
CA LEU A 39 -12.73 0.31 -19.43
C LEU A 39 -11.56 1.25 -19.71
N ASP A 40 -10.32 0.73 -19.74
CA ASP A 40 -9.11 1.46 -20.15
C ASP A 40 -9.28 2.12 -21.52
N TYR A 41 -9.77 1.36 -22.50
CA TYR A 41 -10.03 1.88 -23.84
C TYR A 41 -11.06 3.02 -23.82
N LEU A 42 -12.15 2.85 -23.08
CA LEU A 42 -13.25 3.83 -23.06
C LEU A 42 -12.79 5.15 -22.44
N VAL A 43 -11.98 5.11 -21.38
CA VAL A 43 -11.37 6.31 -20.81
C VAL A 43 -10.47 7.01 -21.83
N GLN A 44 -9.53 6.29 -22.45
CA GLN A 44 -8.61 6.91 -23.41
C GLN A 44 -9.29 7.44 -24.67
N SER A 45 -10.35 6.78 -25.13
CA SER A 45 -10.95 7.09 -26.43
C SER A 45 -11.85 8.33 -26.42
N GLY A 46 -12.32 8.76 -25.24
CA GLY A 46 -13.25 9.90 -25.10
C GLY A 46 -14.55 9.75 -25.90
N LYS A 47 -14.94 8.51 -26.26
CA LYS A 47 -16.07 8.26 -27.14
C LYS A 47 -17.40 8.37 -26.39
N LYS A 48 -18.44 8.83 -27.11
CA LYS A 48 -19.81 8.90 -26.58
C LYS A 48 -20.32 7.51 -26.22
N LEU A 49 -20.57 7.30 -24.92
CA LEU A 49 -20.93 6.00 -24.34
C LEU A 49 -22.43 5.66 -24.44
N GLU A 50 -23.28 6.67 -24.63
CA GLU A 50 -24.75 6.55 -24.49
C GLU A 50 -25.40 5.45 -25.32
N ARG A 51 -24.80 5.10 -26.48
CA ARG A 51 -25.31 4.07 -27.40
C ARG A 51 -24.34 2.93 -27.65
N MET A 52 -23.22 2.87 -26.92
CA MET A 52 -22.20 1.85 -27.15
C MET A 52 -22.63 0.55 -26.47
N SER A 53 -22.73 -0.54 -27.24
CA SER A 53 -22.95 -1.88 -26.67
C SER A 53 -21.66 -2.48 -26.12
N TYR A 54 -21.76 -3.43 -25.19
CA TYR A 54 -20.61 -4.19 -24.70
C TYR A 54 -19.77 -4.79 -25.84
N LYS A 55 -20.43 -5.42 -26.82
CA LYS A 55 -19.76 -6.05 -27.97
C LYS A 55 -18.97 -5.03 -28.80
N GLN A 56 -19.54 -3.86 -29.05
CA GLN A 56 -18.84 -2.79 -29.77
C GLN A 56 -17.66 -2.25 -28.98
N ALA A 57 -17.81 -2.07 -27.67
CA ALA A 57 -16.72 -1.61 -26.80
C ALA A 57 -15.56 -2.60 -26.80
N LYS A 58 -15.85 -3.91 -26.69
CA LYS A 58 -14.87 -4.99 -26.81
C LYS A 58 -14.12 -4.97 -28.14
N GLU A 59 -14.84 -4.96 -29.27
CA GLU A 59 -14.23 -4.94 -30.60
C GLU A 59 -13.33 -3.71 -30.82
N LEU A 60 -13.73 -2.57 -30.27
CA LEU A 60 -12.96 -1.33 -30.34
C LEU A 60 -11.72 -1.37 -29.43
N ALA A 61 -11.84 -1.92 -28.22
CA ALA A 61 -10.71 -2.11 -27.31
C ALA A 61 -9.67 -3.08 -27.92
N ASP A 62 -10.10 -4.18 -28.55
CA ASP A 62 -9.21 -5.11 -29.25
C ASP A 62 -8.50 -4.44 -30.44
N LYS A 63 -9.22 -3.64 -31.22
CA LYS A 63 -8.63 -2.85 -32.31
C LYS A 63 -7.67 -1.79 -31.80
N TRP A 64 -7.96 -1.18 -30.66
CA TRP A 64 -7.07 -0.24 -30.00
C TRP A 64 -5.79 -0.92 -29.56
N THR A 65 -5.83 -2.09 -28.93
CA THR A 65 -4.62 -2.89 -28.61
C THR A 65 -3.82 -3.22 -29.86
N LYS A 66 -4.47 -3.69 -30.93
CA LYS A 66 -3.77 -4.02 -32.20
C LYS A 66 -3.14 -2.77 -32.84
N SER A 67 -3.82 -1.64 -32.77
CA SER A 67 -3.30 -0.33 -33.22
C SER A 67 -2.12 0.11 -32.36
N LEU A 68 -2.22 -0.07 -31.05
CA LEU A 68 -1.13 0.25 -30.12
C LEU A 68 0.08 -0.64 -30.41
N GLN A 69 -0.11 -1.95 -30.48
CA GLN A 69 0.94 -2.91 -30.87
C GLN A 69 1.57 -2.55 -32.23
N LYS A 70 0.78 -2.10 -33.21
CA LYS A 70 1.29 -1.66 -34.51
C LYS A 70 2.09 -0.35 -34.44
N LYS A 71 1.68 0.60 -33.61
CA LYS A 71 2.43 1.86 -33.37
C LYS A 71 3.71 1.59 -32.56
N GLY A 72 3.63 0.74 -31.54
CA GLY A 72 4.77 0.31 -30.74
C GLY A 72 5.81 -0.48 -31.54
N LYS A 73 5.39 -1.21 -32.59
CA LYS A 73 6.30 -1.83 -33.57
C LYS A 73 7.17 -0.82 -34.35
N GLY A 74 6.79 0.46 -34.38
CA GLY A 74 7.58 1.51 -35.01
C GLY A 74 8.71 2.06 -34.13
N ILE A 75 8.68 1.78 -32.82
CA ILE A 75 9.74 2.19 -31.89
C ILE A 75 10.65 0.98 -31.69
N ILE A 76 11.77 0.99 -32.40
CA ILE A 76 12.82 -0.02 -32.25
C ILE A 76 13.72 0.44 -31.11
N GLU A 77 13.55 -0.19 -29.95
CA GLU A 77 14.49 -0.06 -28.83
C GLU A 77 15.64 -1.04 -29.07
N THR A 78 16.88 -0.56 -29.02
CA THR A 78 18.09 -1.38 -29.13
C THR A 78 18.71 -1.64 -27.76
N ASP A 79 19.72 -2.52 -27.72
CA ASP A 79 20.48 -2.77 -26.50
C ASP A 79 21.24 -1.53 -26.01
N GLU A 80 21.48 -0.52 -26.86
CA GLU A 80 22.07 0.75 -26.44
C GLU A 80 21.07 1.69 -25.76
N ASP A 81 19.76 1.48 -25.95
CA ASP A 81 18.72 2.32 -25.36
C ASP A 81 18.42 1.96 -23.90
N THR A 82 18.88 0.79 -23.43
CA THR A 82 18.67 0.32 -22.06
C THR A 82 19.93 -0.26 -21.44
N GLU A 83 20.12 -0.03 -20.14
CA GLU A 83 21.20 -0.62 -19.36
C GLU A 83 20.63 -1.66 -18.41
N LEU A 84 21.06 -2.92 -18.48
CA LEU A 84 20.64 -3.96 -17.54
C LEU A 84 21.21 -3.66 -16.15
N VAL A 85 20.34 -3.42 -15.17
CA VAL A 85 20.73 -3.11 -13.78
C VAL A 85 20.63 -4.34 -12.89
N HIS A 86 19.59 -5.15 -13.09
CA HIS A 86 19.41 -6.37 -12.31
C HIS A 86 18.66 -7.43 -13.11
N ASP A 87 19.19 -8.65 -13.14
CA ASP A 87 18.48 -9.84 -13.58
C ASP A 87 18.05 -10.69 -12.37
N PHE A 88 16.79 -11.11 -12.31
CA PHE A 88 16.26 -11.98 -11.26
C PHE A 88 16.45 -13.47 -11.56
N GLY A 89 16.82 -13.83 -12.80
CA GLY A 89 17.11 -15.20 -13.24
C GLY A 89 15.87 -16.04 -13.57
N ASP A 90 14.66 -15.52 -13.35
CA ASP A 90 13.37 -16.16 -13.66
C ASP A 90 12.69 -15.56 -14.90
N GLY A 91 13.43 -14.73 -15.63
CA GLY A 91 12.96 -13.99 -16.80
C GLY A 91 12.50 -12.57 -16.50
N PHE A 92 12.42 -12.16 -15.23
CA PHE A 92 12.26 -10.75 -14.89
C PHE A 92 13.61 -10.04 -14.80
N LYS A 93 13.63 -8.78 -15.23
CA LYS A 93 14.81 -7.92 -15.14
C LYS A 93 14.42 -6.47 -14.90
N ILE A 94 15.32 -5.73 -14.24
CA ILE A 94 15.29 -4.28 -14.17
C ILE A 94 16.30 -3.72 -15.16
N VAL A 95 15.82 -2.84 -16.02
CA VAL A 95 16.65 -2.04 -16.92
C VAL A 95 16.53 -0.57 -16.56
N LYS A 96 17.60 0.19 -16.79
CA LYS A 96 17.61 1.65 -16.74
C LYS A 96 17.41 2.17 -18.17
N LEU A 97 16.54 3.15 -18.33
CA LEU A 97 16.29 3.76 -19.63
C LEU A 97 17.35 4.84 -19.88
N VAL A 98 18.09 4.73 -20.98
CA VAL A 98 19.16 5.67 -21.35
C VAL A 98 18.93 6.33 -22.71
N GLY A 99 18.35 5.61 -23.67
CA GLY A 99 18.09 6.11 -25.02
C GLY A 99 16.65 6.55 -25.25
N GLU A 100 16.45 7.49 -26.18
CA GLU A 100 15.13 8.11 -26.44
C GLU A 100 14.05 7.08 -26.79
N ASN A 101 14.42 6.03 -27.54
CA ASN A 101 13.49 4.99 -27.94
C ASN A 101 13.00 4.17 -26.74
N ALA A 102 13.85 3.94 -25.73
CA ALA A 102 13.44 3.27 -24.51
C ALA A 102 12.41 4.09 -23.73
N TYR A 103 12.62 5.41 -23.59
CA TYR A 103 11.64 6.32 -22.96
C TYR A 103 10.31 6.35 -23.72
N LYS A 104 10.36 6.47 -25.05
CA LYS A 104 9.16 6.45 -25.91
C LYS A 104 8.42 5.11 -25.83
N ARG A 105 9.15 4.00 -25.87
CA ARG A 105 8.59 2.65 -25.77
C ARG A 105 7.94 2.42 -24.41
N GLU A 106 8.63 2.80 -23.33
CA GLU A 106 8.12 2.69 -21.97
C GLU A 106 6.81 3.47 -21.82
N GLY A 107 6.82 4.77 -22.11
CA GLY A 107 5.64 5.62 -21.94
C GLY A 107 4.47 5.19 -22.81
N PHE A 108 4.76 4.64 -23.98
CA PHE A 108 3.75 4.07 -24.85
C PHE A 108 3.12 2.79 -24.28
N LEU A 109 3.92 1.81 -23.87
CA LEU A 109 3.43 0.51 -23.38
C LEU A 109 2.80 0.62 -22.00
N MET A 110 3.40 1.42 -21.14
CA MET A 110 2.93 1.67 -19.77
C MET A 110 1.87 2.77 -19.72
N SER A 111 1.56 3.45 -20.83
CA SER A 111 0.51 4.47 -20.91
C SER A 111 0.70 5.63 -19.90
N HIS A 112 1.93 6.10 -19.72
CA HIS A 112 2.23 7.29 -18.91
C HIS A 112 3.32 8.18 -19.54
N CYS A 113 3.46 9.40 -19.02
CA CYS A 113 4.25 10.49 -19.63
C CYS A 113 5.79 10.36 -19.47
N VAL A 114 6.33 9.15 -19.27
CA VAL A 114 7.79 8.99 -19.12
C VAL A 114 8.55 9.30 -20.41
N ALA A 115 7.89 9.20 -21.57
CA ALA A 115 8.49 9.59 -22.85
C ALA A 115 9.04 11.04 -22.83
N ASP A 116 8.37 11.94 -22.09
CA ASP A 116 8.73 13.35 -21.97
C ASP A 116 9.88 13.61 -20.99
N TYR A 117 10.44 12.55 -20.38
CA TYR A 117 11.54 12.67 -19.41
C TYR A 117 12.90 12.47 -20.06
N TYR A 118 12.95 12.00 -21.31
CA TYR A 118 14.20 11.91 -22.05
C TYR A 118 14.89 13.28 -22.14
N GLY A 119 16.20 13.29 -21.84
CA GLY A 119 17.01 14.52 -21.81
C GLY A 119 16.88 15.34 -20.52
N LYS A 120 16.05 14.92 -19.57
CA LYS A 120 16.04 15.48 -18.21
C LYS A 120 17.03 14.74 -17.32
N ASP A 121 17.50 15.38 -16.26
CA ASP A 121 18.36 14.77 -15.24
C ASP A 121 17.52 13.93 -14.26
N VAL A 122 16.88 12.89 -14.81
CA VAL A 122 15.99 11.98 -14.09
C VAL A 122 16.38 10.56 -14.45
N VAL A 123 16.57 9.72 -13.42
CA VAL A 123 16.92 8.31 -13.62
C VAL A 123 15.64 7.48 -13.57
N ILE A 124 15.37 6.77 -14.67
CA ILE A 124 14.21 5.89 -14.79
C ILE A 124 14.65 4.43 -14.89
N TYR A 125 14.01 3.59 -14.07
CA TYR A 125 14.11 2.15 -14.13
C TYR A 125 12.78 1.53 -14.59
N SER A 126 12.86 0.40 -15.28
CA SER A 126 11.71 -0.36 -15.77
C SER A 126 11.86 -1.83 -15.38
N LEU A 127 10.84 -2.38 -14.73
CA LEU A 127 10.70 -3.82 -14.51
C LEU A 127 10.09 -4.45 -15.75
N ARG A 128 10.82 -5.40 -16.34
CA ARG A 128 10.44 -6.07 -17.57
C ARG A 128 10.42 -7.57 -17.42
N ASP A 129 9.55 -8.23 -18.17
CA ASP A 129 9.51 -9.68 -18.27
C ASP A 129 10.46 -10.22 -19.37
N LYS A 130 10.38 -11.53 -19.58
CA LYS A 130 11.16 -12.28 -20.56
C LYS A 130 10.94 -11.84 -22.01
N ASP A 131 9.77 -11.27 -22.29
CA ASP A 131 9.39 -10.76 -23.61
C ASP A 131 9.74 -9.26 -23.75
N ASN A 132 10.51 -8.72 -22.80
CA ASN A 132 10.90 -7.31 -22.70
C ASN A 132 9.68 -6.38 -22.63
N MET A 133 8.59 -6.84 -22.00
CA MET A 133 7.40 -6.03 -21.75
C MET A 133 7.48 -5.37 -20.37
N PRO A 134 7.27 -4.05 -20.28
CA PRO A 134 7.32 -3.33 -19.01
C PRO A 134 6.07 -3.57 -18.18
N HIS A 135 6.27 -3.62 -16.86
CA HIS A 135 5.22 -3.90 -15.86
C HIS A 135 5.20 -2.90 -14.70
N CYS A 136 6.32 -2.21 -14.48
CA CYS A 136 6.44 -1.14 -13.50
C CYS A 136 7.54 -0.17 -13.97
N THR A 137 7.27 1.13 -13.83
CA THR A 137 8.26 2.17 -14.07
C THR A 137 8.54 2.89 -12.76
N MET A 138 9.83 3.09 -12.49
CA MET A 138 10.34 3.67 -11.26
C MET A 138 11.16 4.90 -11.61
N GLU A 139 10.75 6.04 -11.07
CA GLU A 139 11.56 7.26 -11.07
C GLU A 139 12.36 7.33 -9.79
N LYS A 140 13.67 7.48 -9.93
CA LYS A 140 14.59 7.44 -8.80
C LYS A 140 14.22 8.47 -7.73
N ASP A 141 14.04 7.98 -6.52
CA ASP A 141 13.74 8.77 -5.31
C ASP A 141 12.44 9.61 -5.39
N GLN A 142 11.53 9.27 -6.29
CA GLN A 142 10.28 10.02 -6.51
C GLN A 142 9.04 9.11 -6.51
N GLN A 143 8.87 8.28 -7.54
CA GLN A 143 7.61 7.57 -7.78
C GLN A 143 7.81 6.16 -8.33
N VAL A 144 6.84 5.29 -8.04
CA VAL A 144 6.80 3.92 -8.54
C VAL A 144 5.40 3.65 -9.07
N LYS A 145 5.28 3.49 -10.39
CA LYS A 145 3.97 3.41 -11.05
C LYS A 145 3.83 2.14 -11.89
N GLY A 146 2.64 1.56 -11.81
CA GLY A 146 2.17 0.56 -12.75
C GLY A 146 1.68 1.22 -14.05
N LYS A 147 1.01 0.41 -14.87
CA LYS A 147 0.41 0.87 -16.13
C LYS A 147 -0.63 1.96 -15.87
N GLY A 148 -0.65 3.01 -16.70
CA GLY A 148 -1.62 4.11 -16.64
C GLY A 148 -1.45 5.03 -15.44
N ASN A 149 -0.26 5.12 -14.84
CA ASN A 149 -0.02 5.75 -13.52
C ASN A 149 -0.77 5.07 -12.36
N GLY A 150 -1.29 3.86 -12.56
CA GLY A 150 -1.99 3.10 -11.53
C GLY A 150 -1.04 2.38 -10.59
N ASP A 151 -1.65 1.59 -9.70
CA ASP A 151 -0.92 0.72 -8.78
C ASP A 151 -0.24 -0.43 -9.51
N ILE A 152 0.84 -0.91 -8.92
CA ILE A 152 1.56 -2.06 -9.43
C ILE A 152 0.76 -3.32 -9.14
N HIS A 153 0.62 -4.18 -10.15
CA HIS A 153 -0.04 -5.47 -9.95
C HIS A 153 0.69 -6.27 -8.83
N PRO A 154 -0.02 -6.86 -7.85
CA PRO A 154 0.59 -7.49 -6.66
C PRO A 154 1.72 -8.48 -6.94
N LYS A 155 1.60 -9.25 -8.03
CA LYS A 155 2.64 -10.20 -8.48
C LYS A 155 4.02 -9.57 -8.75
N TYR A 156 4.10 -8.26 -8.97
CA TYR A 156 5.34 -7.55 -9.28
C TYR A 156 5.96 -6.82 -8.09
N ILE A 157 5.21 -6.64 -6.99
CA ILE A 157 5.65 -5.87 -5.83
C ILE A 157 6.94 -6.44 -5.23
N GLY A 158 7.08 -7.77 -5.18
CA GLY A 158 8.28 -8.43 -4.66
C GLY A 158 9.55 -8.00 -5.42
N TYR A 159 9.53 -8.07 -6.76
CA TYR A 159 10.67 -7.64 -7.59
C TYR A 159 11.02 -6.17 -7.38
N VAL A 160 10.00 -5.31 -7.32
CA VAL A 160 10.18 -3.88 -7.12
C VAL A 160 10.88 -3.63 -5.79
N VAL A 161 10.34 -4.15 -4.68
CA VAL A 161 10.92 -3.89 -3.35
C VAL A 161 12.33 -4.48 -3.21
N THR A 162 12.56 -5.71 -3.70
CA THR A 162 13.90 -6.30 -3.70
C THR A 162 14.90 -5.45 -4.49
N PHE A 163 14.46 -4.83 -5.59
CA PHE A 163 15.30 -3.90 -6.32
C PHE A 163 15.56 -2.61 -5.53
N LEU A 164 14.52 -2.00 -4.94
CA LEU A 164 14.66 -0.80 -4.10
C LEU A 164 15.70 -1.01 -2.97
N GLU A 165 15.59 -2.15 -2.27
CA GLU A 165 16.53 -2.59 -1.24
C GLU A 165 17.96 -2.70 -1.76
N LYS A 166 18.13 -3.35 -2.91
CA LYS A 166 19.44 -3.62 -3.49
C LYS A 166 20.20 -2.35 -3.86
N ILE A 167 19.51 -1.34 -4.39
CA ILE A 167 20.14 -0.09 -4.81
C ILE A 167 20.06 1.02 -3.76
N GLY A 168 19.42 0.75 -2.60
CA GLY A 168 19.22 1.73 -1.55
C GLY A 168 18.31 2.90 -1.97
N MET A 169 17.35 2.66 -2.86
CA MET A 169 16.47 3.70 -3.40
C MET A 169 15.26 3.91 -2.50
N THR A 170 14.99 5.16 -2.13
CA THR A 170 13.87 5.47 -1.22
C THR A 170 12.69 6.00 -2.00
N VAL A 171 11.46 5.84 -1.51
CA VAL A 171 10.27 6.44 -2.11
C VAL A 171 9.35 6.95 -1.00
N GLY A 172 8.43 7.86 -1.36
CA GLY A 172 7.52 8.47 -0.41
C GLY A 172 6.56 7.47 0.25
N ASP A 173 6.00 7.85 1.40
CA ASP A 173 5.05 7.04 2.16
C ASP A 173 3.83 6.59 1.33
N SER A 174 3.36 7.44 0.40
CA SER A 174 2.26 7.09 -0.51
C SER A 174 2.62 5.94 -1.44
N GLU A 175 3.81 5.97 -2.04
CA GLU A 175 4.28 4.93 -2.95
C GLU A 175 4.49 3.62 -2.19
N MET A 176 5.09 3.66 -1.00
CA MET A 176 5.23 2.48 -0.14
C MET A 176 3.88 1.90 0.27
N LYS A 177 2.87 2.73 0.53
CA LYS A 177 1.50 2.28 0.81
C LYS A 177 0.93 1.51 -0.37
N HIS A 178 1.15 1.99 -1.59
CA HIS A 178 0.68 1.33 -2.82
C HIS A 178 1.44 0.02 -3.10
N LEU A 179 2.68 -0.10 -2.61
CA LEU A 179 3.45 -1.34 -2.58
C LEU A 179 3.02 -2.31 -1.47
N GLY A 180 2.00 -1.99 -0.67
CA GLY A 180 1.52 -2.86 0.40
C GLY A 180 2.35 -2.78 1.68
N TYR A 181 3.06 -1.68 1.91
CA TYR A 181 3.81 -1.43 3.15
C TYR A 181 3.11 -0.39 4.03
N ALA A 182 3.37 -0.45 5.33
CA ALA A 182 2.91 0.52 6.31
C ALA A 182 4.11 1.26 6.90
N ASN A 183 4.04 2.59 7.00
CA ASN A 183 5.02 3.36 7.76
C ASN A 183 4.80 3.10 9.26
N VAL A 184 5.80 2.55 9.92
CA VAL A 184 5.80 2.16 11.35
C VAL A 184 6.85 2.91 12.16
N GLU A 185 7.47 3.96 11.60
CA GLU A 185 8.55 4.75 12.21
C GLU A 185 8.28 5.13 13.67
N LYS A 186 7.04 5.54 13.97
CA LYS A 186 6.63 6.00 15.30
C LYS A 186 6.60 4.92 16.38
N ILE A 187 6.52 3.65 15.98
CA ILE A 187 6.40 2.50 16.89
C ILE A 187 7.52 1.49 16.72
N VAL A 188 8.49 1.77 15.84
CA VAL A 188 9.59 0.86 15.52
C VAL A 188 10.42 0.52 16.76
N ASP A 189 10.53 1.48 17.67
CA ASP A 189 11.25 1.33 18.93
C ASP A 189 10.59 0.35 19.88
N GLU A 190 9.36 -0.10 19.65
CA GLU A 190 8.67 -1.10 20.46
C GLU A 190 8.86 -2.52 19.92
N PHE A 191 9.35 -2.66 18.68
CA PHE A 191 9.45 -3.93 17.98
C PHE A 191 10.60 -4.79 18.50
N SER A 192 10.42 -6.11 18.45
CA SER A 192 11.49 -7.09 18.64
C SER A 192 12.54 -6.98 17.53
N ASP A 193 13.76 -7.47 17.79
CA ASP A 193 14.81 -7.56 16.77
C ASP A 193 14.38 -8.44 15.58
N GLU A 194 13.54 -9.45 15.81
CA GLU A 194 13.00 -10.31 14.76
C GLU A 194 12.02 -9.56 13.86
N THR A 195 11.19 -8.69 14.44
CA THR A 195 10.26 -7.84 13.72
C THR A 195 11.01 -6.78 12.92
N LYS A 196 12.06 -6.18 13.53
CA LYS A 196 12.91 -5.18 12.87
C LYS A 196 13.62 -5.71 11.63
N LYS A 197 13.99 -7.00 11.61
CA LYS A 197 14.56 -7.67 10.42
C LYS A 197 13.61 -7.73 9.22
N LEU A 198 12.32 -7.50 9.41
CA LEU A 198 11.32 -7.47 8.33
C LEU A 198 11.08 -6.06 7.78
N LEU A 199 11.73 -5.03 8.35
CA LEU A 199 11.55 -3.66 7.94
C LEU A 199 12.34 -3.35 6.68
N TYR A 200 11.68 -2.65 5.77
CA TYR A 200 12.33 -1.96 4.68
C TYR A 200 12.78 -0.56 5.14
N THR A 201 14.07 -0.24 4.97
CA THR A 201 14.69 1.05 5.38
C THR A 201 14.42 1.44 6.85
N ASP A 202 14.34 0.45 7.75
CA ASP A 202 14.03 0.62 9.18
C ASP A 202 12.70 1.33 9.48
N LYS A 203 11.84 1.51 8.46
CA LYS A 203 10.67 2.39 8.53
C LYS A 203 9.39 1.73 8.06
N TYR A 204 9.46 0.84 7.06
CA TYR A 204 8.29 0.30 6.39
C TYR A 204 8.10 -1.18 6.67
N PHE A 205 6.92 -1.57 7.12
CA PHE A 205 6.58 -2.96 7.43
C PHE A 205 5.60 -3.55 6.40
N PRO A 206 5.81 -4.77 5.87
CA PRO A 206 4.88 -5.41 4.93
C PRO A 206 3.51 -5.69 5.57
N LYS A 207 2.42 -5.17 4.98
CA LYS A 207 1.06 -5.31 5.55
C LYS A 207 0.58 -6.76 5.60
N ASP A 208 1.04 -7.60 4.69
CA ASP A 208 0.70 -9.02 4.62
C ASP A 208 1.31 -9.87 5.75
N LYS A 209 2.37 -9.37 6.41
CA LYS A 209 3.09 -10.05 7.51
C LYS A 209 2.75 -9.49 8.89
N ARG A 210 1.64 -8.76 9.01
CA ARG A 210 1.26 -8.05 10.25
C ARG A 210 1.12 -8.97 11.47
N ASP A 211 0.74 -10.21 11.25
CA ASP A 211 0.66 -11.26 12.28
C ASP A 211 2.01 -11.60 12.92
N LYS A 212 3.12 -11.20 12.29
CA LYS A 212 4.50 -11.41 12.76
C LYS A 212 5.06 -10.26 13.58
N ILE A 213 4.29 -9.20 13.85
CA ILE A 213 4.78 -8.07 14.65
C ILE A 213 4.79 -8.48 16.13
N LEU A 214 5.99 -8.48 16.71
CA LEU A 214 6.24 -8.79 18.11
C LEU A 214 6.87 -7.58 18.82
N ASP A 215 6.55 -7.42 20.10
CA ASP A 215 7.17 -6.44 20.99
C ASP A 215 8.58 -6.89 21.42
N LYS A 216 9.34 -6.02 22.11
CA LYS A 216 10.67 -6.36 22.67
C LYS A 216 10.74 -7.62 23.52
N ASN A 217 9.61 -8.08 24.06
CA ASN A 217 9.52 -9.25 24.92
C ASN A 217 9.11 -10.51 24.14
N GLY A 218 8.92 -10.42 22.82
CA GLY A 218 8.48 -11.52 21.97
C GLY A 218 6.97 -11.77 22.00
N ASN A 219 6.19 -10.87 22.60
CA ASN A 219 4.72 -10.97 22.65
C ASN A 219 4.11 -10.29 21.42
N LYS A 220 2.89 -10.69 21.04
CA LYS A 220 2.13 -9.94 20.03
C LYS A 220 1.94 -8.51 20.49
N ILE A 221 2.32 -7.56 19.64
CA ILE A 221 2.18 -6.15 19.97
C ILE A 221 0.70 -5.75 20.00
N THR A 222 0.34 -4.95 21.01
CA THR A 222 -1.04 -4.48 21.22
C THR A 222 -1.13 -2.97 21.30
N HIS A 223 -0.07 -2.30 20.86
CA HIS A 223 0.07 -0.85 20.95
C HIS A 223 -0.96 -0.14 20.08
N ILE A 224 -1.63 0.87 20.66
CA ILE A 224 -2.64 1.67 19.96
C ILE A 224 -2.05 2.40 18.74
N GLY A 225 -0.73 2.66 18.75
CA GLY A 225 -0.01 3.24 17.61
C GLY A 225 -0.08 2.38 16.34
N LEU A 226 -0.32 1.06 16.45
CA LEU A 226 -0.55 0.21 15.27
C LEU A 226 -1.80 0.63 14.49
N LEU A 227 -2.81 1.18 15.17
CA LEU A 227 -4.02 1.68 14.52
C LEU A 227 -3.75 2.90 13.64
N SER A 228 -2.62 3.60 13.88
CA SER A 228 -2.19 4.71 13.02
C SER A 228 -1.37 4.25 11.81
N CYS A 229 -0.87 3.01 11.83
CA CYS A 229 -0.05 2.43 10.76
C CYS A 229 -0.86 1.51 9.82
N PHE A 230 -1.88 0.85 10.35
CA PHE A 230 -2.70 -0.12 9.63
C PHE A 230 -4.17 0.30 9.66
N ASP A 231 -4.87 0.08 8.54
CA ASP A 231 -6.29 0.41 8.42
C ASP A 231 -7.09 -0.47 9.40
N LEU A 232 -7.93 0.16 10.23
CA LEU A 232 -8.75 -0.48 11.27
C LEU A 232 -9.73 -1.53 10.70
N ILE A 233 -10.21 -1.25 9.50
CA ILE A 233 -11.16 -2.09 8.78
C ILE A 233 -10.70 -2.09 7.32
N GLU A 234 -10.38 -3.27 6.80
CA GLU A 234 -10.11 -3.47 5.38
C GLU A 234 -11.30 -4.20 4.76
N GLU A 235 -11.99 -3.57 3.80
CA GLU A 235 -13.00 -4.23 3.00
C GLU A 235 -12.32 -4.89 1.79
N LYS A 236 -12.50 -6.20 1.63
CA LYS A 236 -11.99 -6.92 0.46
C LYS A 236 -12.99 -7.97 0.02
N ASP A 237 -13.46 -7.90 -1.22
CA ASP A 237 -14.30 -8.92 -1.87
C ASP A 237 -15.50 -9.38 -1.02
N ASN A 238 -16.32 -8.44 -0.52
CA ASN A 238 -17.46 -8.68 0.39
C ASN A 238 -17.08 -9.24 1.78
N SER A 239 -15.80 -9.25 2.15
CA SER A 239 -15.35 -9.59 3.50
C SER A 239 -14.82 -8.35 4.22
N LEU A 240 -15.22 -8.20 5.48
CA LEU A 240 -14.78 -7.12 6.35
C LEU A 240 -13.69 -7.67 7.26
N LYS A 241 -12.45 -7.29 7.00
CA LYS A 241 -11.31 -7.68 7.82
C LYS A 241 -11.12 -6.62 8.90
N VAL A 242 -11.52 -6.96 10.12
CA VAL A 242 -11.27 -6.12 11.30
C VAL A 242 -9.83 -6.31 11.73
N SER A 243 -9.08 -5.22 11.71
CA SER A 243 -7.65 -5.19 11.96
C SER A 243 -7.29 -5.15 13.45
N PHE A 244 -8.20 -5.47 14.36
CA PHE A 244 -7.89 -5.53 15.79
C PHE A 244 -8.66 -6.67 16.45
N ASP A 245 -8.01 -7.31 17.41
CA ASP A 245 -8.61 -8.34 18.24
C ASP A 245 -9.24 -7.64 19.46
N ILE A 246 -10.57 -7.61 19.54
CA ILE A 246 -11.30 -6.92 20.61
C ILE A 246 -10.92 -7.46 21.99
N PRO A 247 -10.97 -8.78 22.26
CA PRO A 247 -10.45 -9.36 23.49
C PRO A 247 -9.03 -8.90 23.83
N LEU A 248 -8.13 -8.92 22.86
CA LEU A 248 -6.74 -8.52 23.03
C LEU A 248 -6.59 -7.02 23.34
N LEU A 249 -7.41 -6.17 22.70
CA LEU A 249 -7.40 -4.72 22.89
C LEU A 249 -7.96 -4.36 24.27
N VAL A 250 -8.98 -5.08 24.74
CA VAL A 250 -9.53 -4.92 26.10
C VAL A 250 -8.51 -5.37 27.15
N SER A 251 -7.91 -6.56 27.01
CA SER A 251 -6.92 -7.05 27.96
C SER A 251 -5.69 -6.14 28.02
N SER A 252 -5.20 -5.69 26.86
CA SER A 252 -4.06 -4.78 26.78
C SER A 252 -4.37 -3.38 27.33
N SER A 253 -5.60 -2.89 27.15
CA SER A 253 -6.04 -1.64 27.76
C SER A 253 -6.06 -1.75 29.29
N ILE A 254 -6.55 -2.87 29.82
CA ILE A 254 -6.56 -3.14 31.27
C ILE A 254 -5.13 -3.27 31.81
N GLU A 255 -4.24 -3.98 31.12
CA GLU A 255 -2.83 -4.11 31.51
C GLU A 255 -2.08 -2.77 31.45
N TRP A 256 -2.30 -1.98 30.39
CA TRP A 256 -1.72 -0.65 30.25
C TRP A 256 -2.20 0.27 31.36
N ILE A 257 -3.52 0.34 31.62
CA ILE A 257 -4.10 1.10 32.73
C ILE A 257 -3.48 0.62 34.06
N SER A 258 -3.45 -0.69 34.31
CA SER A 258 -2.89 -1.27 35.54
C SER A 258 -1.42 -0.93 35.72
N SER A 259 -0.62 -0.97 34.64
CA SER A 259 0.80 -0.64 34.69
C SER A 259 1.07 0.84 34.92
N ASN A 260 0.26 1.73 34.33
CA ASN A 260 0.38 3.18 34.56
C ASN A 260 -0.16 3.59 35.92
N VAL A 261 -1.25 2.99 36.40
CA VAL A 261 -1.70 3.13 37.79
C VAL A 261 -0.61 2.66 38.75
N LYS A 262 0.04 1.51 38.50
CA LYS A 262 1.17 1.05 39.31
C LYS A 262 2.39 1.98 39.24
N LYS A 263 2.67 2.62 38.11
CA LYS A 263 3.75 3.62 37.98
C LYS A 263 3.41 4.91 38.75
N VAL A 264 2.17 5.37 38.69
CA VAL A 264 1.67 6.51 39.47
C VAL A 264 1.73 6.18 40.97
N VAL A 265 1.27 5.01 41.37
CA VAL A 265 1.31 4.53 42.77
C VAL A 265 2.74 4.25 43.25
N LYS A 266 3.69 3.86 42.39
CA LYS A 266 5.11 3.74 42.76
C LYS A 266 5.82 5.10 42.87
N ASN A 267 5.47 6.06 42.01
CA ASN A 267 5.98 7.43 42.10
C ASN A 267 5.38 8.20 43.27
N GLU A 268 4.14 7.86 43.66
CA GLU A 268 3.61 8.13 44.99
C GLU A 268 4.13 7.07 45.96
N THR A 269 5.44 7.09 46.21
CA THR A 269 5.90 6.70 47.54
C THR A 269 5.13 7.60 48.48
N ILE A 270 4.10 7.04 49.11
CA ILE A 270 3.22 7.72 50.04
C ILE A 270 4.15 8.43 51.04
N LYS A 271 4.29 9.76 50.89
CA LYS A 271 4.77 10.63 51.96
C LYS A 271 3.65 10.66 53.01
N SER A 272 3.45 9.52 53.65
CA SER A 272 2.64 9.42 54.86
C SER A 272 3.50 10.02 55.96
N GLY A 273 3.25 11.29 56.28
CA GLY A 273 3.96 11.99 57.35
C GLY A 273 4.19 13.47 57.06
N GLY A 274 3.16 14.22 56.67
CA GLY A 274 3.21 15.68 56.63
C GLY A 274 1.90 16.22 57.21
N ASN A 275 2.00 16.91 58.35
CA ASN A 275 0.95 17.41 59.25
C ASN A 275 -0.17 18.30 58.66
N TYR A 276 -0.83 17.94 57.55
CA TYR A 276 -1.98 18.68 57.01
C TYR A 276 -3.04 17.81 56.32
N SER A 277 -3.30 16.59 56.81
CA SER A 277 -4.50 15.85 56.40
C SER A 277 -5.71 16.35 57.19
N GLN A 278 -6.43 17.34 56.64
CA GLN A 278 -7.81 17.59 57.04
C GLN A 278 -8.65 16.38 56.62
N LEU A 279 -8.82 15.45 57.56
CA LEU A 279 -9.88 14.46 57.55
C LEU A 279 -11.22 15.21 57.55
N ALA A 280 -11.90 15.21 56.40
CA ALA A 280 -13.31 15.53 56.33
C ALA A 280 -14.05 14.48 57.16
N GLY A 281 -14.48 14.87 58.36
CA GLY A 281 -15.28 14.05 59.25
C GLY A 281 -16.60 13.69 58.61
N GLY A 282 -16.82 12.39 58.41
CA GLY A 282 -18.14 11.80 58.37
C GLY A 282 -18.39 11.15 59.72
N ASP A 283 -19.41 11.62 60.43
CA ASP A 283 -19.88 11.07 61.70
C ASP A 283 -20.30 9.60 61.51
N ASP A 284 -19.43 8.66 61.89
CA ASP A 284 -19.77 7.34 62.45
C ASP A 284 -18.56 6.37 62.36
N SER A 285 -17.57 6.59 63.21
CA SER A 285 -16.59 5.53 63.50
C SER A 285 -16.34 5.48 65.01
N GLN A 286 -17.03 4.56 65.67
CA GLN A 286 -16.79 4.19 67.06
C GLN A 286 -15.35 3.65 67.20
N LEU A 287 -14.51 4.40 67.92
CA LEU A 287 -13.23 3.92 68.42
C LEU A 287 -13.49 2.89 69.52
N ALA A 288 -13.24 1.62 69.23
CA ALA A 288 -13.13 0.59 70.25
C ALA A 288 -11.85 0.85 71.08
N GLY A 289 -12.03 1.42 72.27
CA GLY A 289 -10.97 1.59 73.26
C GLY A 289 -10.53 0.24 73.83
N GLY A 290 -9.25 -0.07 73.69
CA GLY A 290 -8.60 -1.16 74.43
C GLY A 290 -8.27 -0.70 75.85
N ASN A 291 -8.85 -1.35 76.85
CA ASN A 291 -8.39 -1.25 78.23
C ASN A 291 -7.28 -2.27 78.47
N TYR A 292 -6.11 -1.79 78.86
CA TYR A 292 -5.09 -2.57 79.55
C TYR A 292 -5.31 -2.42 81.06
N SER A 293 -5.39 -3.55 81.76
CA SER A 293 -5.18 -3.68 83.21
C SER A 293 -4.43 -4.96 83.47
#